data_AF-A0A418QHE4-F1
#
_entry.id   AF-A0A418QHE4-F1
#
_cell.length_a   1.000
_cell.length_b   1.000
_cell.length_c   1.000
_cell.angle_alpha   90.00
_cell.angle_beta   90.00
_cell.angle_gamma   90.00
#
_symmetry.space_group_name_H-M   'P 1'
#
loop_
_entity.id
_entity.type
_entity.pdbx_description
1 polymer ?
#
loop_
_entity_poly.entity_id
_entity_poly.type
_entity_poly.pdbx_seq_one_letter_code
_entity_poly.pdbx_strand_id
1 'polypeptide(L)' 'MQGVTLTAAPDVIELPALALVLLVGVPGSGRSAFARHFAPDEVFDARAFPDADALRAAVVARLAAGELAVVIAPAV' A
#
# COMPACT_ATOMS: atom_id res chain seq x y z
N MET A 1 -9.21 -12.48 31.12
CA MET A 1 -8.30 -12.11 30.03
C MET A 1 -8.25 -10.59 30.00
N GLN A 2 -7.19 -9.97 30.52
CA GLN A 2 -7.06 -8.51 30.52
C GLN A 2 -6.47 -8.06 29.18
N GLY A 3 -7.17 -7.15 28.50
CA GLY A 3 -6.67 -6.51 27.28
C GLY A 3 -5.53 -5.57 27.61
N VAL A 4 -4.40 -5.73 26.92
CA VAL A 4 -3.29 -4.77 26.96
C VAL A 4 -3.63 -3.65 25.99
N THR A 5 -3.91 -2.45 26.51
CA THR A 5 -4.00 -1.24 25.69
C THR A 5 -2.60 -0.74 25.42
N LEU A 6 -2.07 -0.99 24.22
CA LEU A 6 -0.80 -0.41 23.78
C LEU A 6 -1.03 1.06 23.42
N THR A 7 -0.63 1.96 24.31
CA THR A 7 -0.69 3.44 24.17
C THR A 7 0.65 4.00 23.63
N ALA A 8 1.32 3.26 22.74
CA ALA A 8 2.41 3.90 21.99
C ALA A 8 1.77 4.86 20.99
N ALA A 9 2.24 6.12 20.96
CA ALA A 9 1.91 7.00 19.85
C ALA A 9 2.31 6.29 18.54
N PRO A 10 1.47 6.33 17.49
CA PRO A 10 1.81 5.65 16.25
C PRO A 10 3.11 6.25 15.70
N ASP A 11 4.04 5.38 15.29
CA ASP A 11 5.22 5.82 14.56
C ASP A 11 4.75 6.43 13.23
N VAL A 12 5.07 7.71 13.01
CA VAL A 12 4.71 8.43 11.78
C VAL A 12 5.90 8.40 10.84
N ILE A 13 5.64 7.95 9.60
CA ILE A 13 6.61 7.98 8.51
C ILE A 13 6.07 8.98 7.48
N GLU A 14 6.81 10.07 7.29
CA GLU A 14 6.55 11.01 6.20
C GLU A 14 7.03 10.40 4.88
N LEU A 15 6.14 10.36 3.88
CA LEU A 15 6.44 9.84 2.55
C LEU A 15 6.59 11.01 1.57
N PRO A 16 7.62 10.99 0.71
CA PRO A 16 7.71 11.98 -0.37
C PRO A 16 6.56 11.79 -1.35
N ALA A 17 6.16 12.87 -2.03
CA ALA A 17 5.15 12.81 -3.08
C ALA A 17 5.50 11.80 -4.17
N LEU A 18 6.79 11.68 -4.54
CA LEU A 18 7.30 10.63 -5.41
C LEU A 18 7.84 9.46 -4.59
N ALA A 19 7.02 8.45 -4.34
CA ALA A 19 7.43 7.21 -3.70
C ALA A 19 6.67 6.00 -4.23
N LEU A 20 7.26 4.81 -4.04
CA LEU A 20 6.59 3.52 -4.21
C LEU A 20 6.53 2.82 -2.85
N VAL A 21 5.32 2.54 -2.37
CA VAL A 21 5.07 1.74 -1.16
C VAL A 21 4.57 0.37 -1.58
N LEU A 22 5.21 -0.69 -1.08
CA LEU A 22 4.80 -2.06 -1.34
C LEU A 22 4.29 -2.71 -0.05
N LEU A 23 3.00 -3.05 -0.03
CA LEU A 23 2.35 -3.74 1.08
C LEU A 23 2.35 -5.25 0.79
N VAL A 24 3.33 -5.97 1.34
CA VAL A 24 3.49 -7.43 1.18
C VAL A 24 3.06 -8.16 2.45
N GLY A 25 2.38 -9.30 2.28
CA GLY A 25 1.92 -10.09 3.42
C GLY A 25 0.96 -11.20 3.01
N VAL A 26 0.71 -12.11 3.94
CA VAL A 26 -0.26 -13.21 3.77
C VAL A 26 -1.70 -12.68 3.71
N PRO A 27 -2.68 -13.46 3.22
CA PRO A 27 -4.09 -13.11 3.37
C PRO A 27 -4.46 -12.87 4.84
N GLY A 28 -5.24 -11.82 5.12
CA GLY A 28 -5.64 -11.47 6.48
C GLY A 28 -4.61 -10.69 7.31
N SER A 29 -3.42 -10.40 6.79
CA SER A 29 -2.37 -9.67 7.52
C SER A 29 -2.62 -8.17 7.71
N GLY A 30 -3.80 -7.66 7.30
CA GLY A 30 -4.17 -6.25 7.46
C GLY A 30 -3.69 -5.30 6.36
N ARG A 31 -3.10 -5.76 5.25
CA ARG A 31 -2.65 -4.88 4.14
C ARG A 31 -3.72 -3.93 3.63
N SER A 32 -4.93 -4.42 3.35
CA SER A 32 -6.06 -3.60 2.89
C SER A 32 -6.60 -2.67 3.98
N ALA A 33 -6.38 -2.99 5.26
CA ALA A 33 -6.72 -2.09 6.36
C ALA A 33 -5.69 -0.97 6.47
N PHE A 34 -4.39 -1.30 6.36
CA PHE A 34 -3.29 -0.34 6.35
C PHE A 34 -3.35 0.58 5.11
N ALA A 35 -3.76 0.05 3.95
CA ALA A 35 -3.89 0.84 2.73
C ALA A 35 -4.90 2.00 2.84
N ARG A 36 -5.77 2.00 3.86
CA ARG A 36 -6.74 3.08 4.12
C ARG A 36 -6.10 4.37 4.63
N HIS A 37 -4.81 4.35 4.95
CA HIS A 37 -4.03 5.56 5.25
C HIS A 37 -3.69 6.38 4.00
N PHE A 38 -3.87 5.80 2.81
CA PHE A 38 -3.58 6.43 1.52
C PHE A 38 -4.87 6.86 0.82
N ALA A 39 -4.76 7.78 -0.14
CA ALA A 39 -5.88 8.16 -0.97
C ALA A 39 -6.30 6.97 -1.87
N PRO A 40 -7.61 6.81 -2.19
CA PRO A 40 -8.09 5.66 -2.96
C PRO A 40 -7.41 5.48 -4.33
N ASP A 41 -7.02 6.58 -4.97
CA ASP A 41 -6.34 6.60 -6.27
C ASP A 41 -4.82 6.33 -6.17
N GLU A 42 -4.24 6.38 -4.98
CA GLU A 42 -2.84 5.97 -4.73
C GLU A 42 -2.69 4.44 -4.65
N VAL A 43 -3.78 3.71 -4.40
CA VAL A 43 -3.74 2.29 -4.04
C VAL A 43 -4.08 1.38 -5.22
N PHE A 44 -3.16 0.48 -5.54
CA PHE A 44 -3.28 -0.55 -6.56
C PHE A 44 -3.27 -1.93 -5.91
N ASP A 45 -4.42 -2.64 -5.92
CA ASP A 45 -4.44 -4.06 -5.55
C ASP A 45 -4.01 -4.91 -6.75
N ALA A 46 -2.90 -5.63 -6.63
CA ALA A 46 -2.38 -6.46 -7.71
C ALA A 46 -3.41 -7.50 -8.21
N ARG A 47 -4.39 -7.90 -7.38
CA ARG A 47 -5.45 -8.84 -7.76
C ARG A 47 -6.54 -8.21 -8.63
N ALA A 48 -6.63 -6.88 -8.66
CA ALA A 48 -7.58 -6.14 -9.49
C ALA A 48 -7.06 -5.89 -10.91
N PHE A 49 -5.79 -6.19 -11.18
CA PHE A 49 -5.17 -6.05 -12.49
C PHE A 49 -5.17 -7.38 -13.26
N PRO A 50 -5.30 -7.35 -14.59
CA PRO A 50 -5.33 -8.57 -15.42
C PRO A 50 -4.00 -9.31 -15.41
N ASP A 51 -2.89 -8.59 -15.34
CA ASP A 51 -1.53 -9.12 -15.29
C ASP A 51 -0.55 -8.12 -14.65
N ALA A 52 0.71 -8.55 -14.50
CA ALA A 52 1.77 -7.75 -13.89
C ALA A 52 2.20 -6.55 -14.75
N ASP A 53 2.05 -6.62 -16.08
CA ASP A 53 2.45 -5.55 -16.99
C ASP A 53 1.44 -4.41 -16.95
N ALA A 54 0.14 -4.71 -16.88
CA ALA A 54 -0.93 -3.74 -16.68
C ALA A 54 -0.77 -3.01 -15.33
N LEU A 55 -0.47 -3.75 -14.26
CA LEU A 55 -0.16 -3.16 -12.95
C LEU A 55 1.07 -2.25 -13.03
N ARG A 56 2.16 -2.74 -13.65
CA ARG A 56 3.40 -1.96 -13.83
C ARG A 56 3.14 -0.67 -14.60
N ALA A 57 2.38 -0.72 -15.69
CA ALA A 57 2.07 0.46 -16.50
C ALA A 57 1.33 1.53 -15.69
N ALA A 58 0.32 1.13 -14.89
CA ALA A 58 -0.41 2.06 -14.03
C ALA A 58 0.48 2.70 -12.96
N VAL A 59 1.30 1.87 -12.28
CA VAL A 59 2.26 2.35 -11.26
C VAL A 59 3.29 3.30 -11.87
N VAL A 60 3.86 2.95 -13.03
CA VAL A 60 4.84 3.79 -13.74
C VAL A 60 4.22 5.11 -14.17
N ALA A 61 2.98 5.12 -14.67
CA ALA A 61 2.30 6.35 -15.05
C ALA A 61 2.19 7.34 -13.87
N ARG A 62 1.82 6.82 -12.69
CA ARG A 62 1.70 7.63 -11.47
C ARG A 62 3.06 8.16 -10.98
N LEU A 63 4.07 7.28 -10.94
CA LEU A 63 5.43 7.68 -10.58
C LEU A 63 6.01 8.71 -11.57
N ALA A 64 5.74 8.56 -12.87
CA ALA A 64 6.18 9.53 -13.88
C ALA A 64 5.51 10.91 -13.72
N ALA A 65 4.32 10.97 -13.13
CA ALA A 65 3.64 12.21 -12.76
C ALA A 65 4.21 12.85 -11.48
N GLY A 66 5.17 12.20 -10.79
CA GLY A 66 5.70 12.67 -9.51
C GLY A 66 4.81 12.28 -8.32
N GLU A 67 3.90 11.32 -8.50
CA GLU A 67 2.89 10.93 -7.52
C GLU A 67 3.21 9.60 -6.82
N LEU A 68 2.64 9.42 -5.62
CA LEU A 68 2.82 8.26 -4.76
C LEU A 68 2.04 7.08 -5.33
N ALA A 69 2.67 5.92 -5.43
CA ALA A 69 1.99 4.67 -5.76
C ALA A 69 2.11 3.67 -4.60
N VAL A 70 0.98 3.07 -4.21
CA VAL A 70 0.91 2.03 -3.18
C VAL A 70 0.41 0.74 -3.81
N VAL A 71 1.20 -0.33 -3.70
CA VAL A 71 0.84 -1.63 -4.30
C VAL A 71 0.57 -2.64 -3.19
N ILE A 72 -0.62 -3.25 -3.20
CA ILE A 72 -0.93 -4.41 -2.37
C ILE A 72 -0.54 -5.66 -3.16
N ALA A 73 0.55 -6.31 -2.73
CA ALA A 73 1.07 -7.52 -3.37
C ALA A 73 0.93 -8.73 -2.44
N PRO A 74 0.55 -9.92 -2.96
CA PRO A 74 0.57 -11.14 -2.15
C PRO A 74 2.00 -11.47 -1.70
N ALA A 75 2.14 -12.05 -0.51
CA ALA A 75 3.37 -12.77 -0.17
C ALA A 75 3.51 -13.97 -1.10
N VAL A 76 4.66 -14.08 -1.76
CA VAL A 76 5.09 -15.26 -2.53
C VAL A 76 5.36 -16.44 -1.61
#